data_AF-A0A5J5GF30-F1
#
_entry.id   AF-A0A5J5GF30-F1
#
_cell.length_a   1.000
_cell.length_b   1.000
_cell.length_c   1.000
_cell.angle_alpha   90.00
_cell.angle_beta   90.00
_cell.angle_gamma   90.00
#
_symmetry.space_group_name_H-M   'P 1'
#
loop_
_entity.id
_entity.type
_entity.pdbx_description
1 polymer ?
#
loop_
_entity_poly.entity_id
_entity_poly.type
_entity_poly.pdbx_seq_one_letter_code
_entity_poly.pdbx_strand_id
1 'polypeptide(L)'
;MLLLEGGLKSMTAPCARIRLLLPLSLFLLLAWVPLRVQAASGLPEPEDGYYVNDFAGVIGEKTELDLLHTGVLLHRLYGERLVLVTVPDTGDLSAEEYARSLFDSWRVGAEDGNGTLLLVSAGDGAYAAVRGPAAEARLGDARLSAILGTALIPNLAEGKANRAAASAYYALAQALDGVPGPAPGQALPPGDSSRYTADNAGVLDAAASRFINRTSARYRTSTGSGLYVATVNNGGGNTLPAYARKKLAGVGAGGDDVLLALDIAADDYYLLQGESAAGVLTNAAAGAVLDGRLEPLFAKGRYEAGAVQTFLGVYAYLLERADGAGGVTNAQAAASQAAPVQAGEPAVRSGAAAVGLAGGQARTFGEESEAAGGGTVRAALVVLCPLLVLLAGQSWRTVKRRTREQRRSRSNRPVPAAGWNRRK
;
A
#
# COMPACT_ATOMS: atom_id res chain seq x y z
N MET A 1 17.45 90.86 30.24
CA MET A 1 17.17 90.79 31.70
C MET A 1 16.26 89.59 31.89
N LEU A 2 16.60 88.42 32.40
CA LEU A 2 17.73 87.83 33.12
C LEU A 2 17.91 86.39 32.57
N LEU A 3 19.09 85.98 32.11
CA LEU A 3 20.02 85.08 32.83
C LEU A 3 19.37 83.82 33.44
N LEU A 4 19.65 82.66 32.85
CA LEU A 4 20.24 81.55 33.59
C LEU A 4 20.98 80.60 32.63
N GLU A 5 22.28 80.79 32.52
CA GLU A 5 23.22 79.76 32.07
C GLU A 5 23.41 78.72 33.18
N GLY A 6 23.60 77.45 32.82
CA GLY A 6 23.90 76.41 33.80
C GLY A 6 24.19 75.03 33.22
N GLY A 7 25.39 74.87 32.65
CA GLY A 7 26.17 73.63 32.81
C GLY A 7 26.02 72.52 31.76
N LEU A 8 26.78 72.63 30.66
CA LEU A 8 27.25 71.46 29.91
C LEU A 8 28.24 70.67 30.79
N LYS A 9 27.87 69.43 31.16
CA LYS A 9 28.82 68.41 31.60
C LYS A 9 28.92 67.32 30.54
N SER A 10 30.14 67.20 30.03
CA SER A 10 30.70 66.18 29.16
C SER A 10 30.18 64.76 29.42
N MET A 11 29.70 64.09 28.36
CA MET A 11 29.73 62.63 28.27
C MET A 11 30.46 62.22 27.00
N THR A 12 31.73 61.85 27.20
CA THR A 12 32.59 61.19 26.23
C THR A 12 32.05 59.80 25.87
N ALA A 13 32.23 59.43 24.60
CA ALA A 13 31.67 58.27 23.90
C ALA A 13 31.96 56.89 24.53
N PRO A 14 31.12 55.89 24.20
CA PRO A 14 31.55 54.50 24.04
C PRO A 14 31.17 53.95 22.65
N CYS A 15 31.48 54.67 21.55
CA CYS A 15 31.09 54.23 20.19
C CYS A 15 31.94 53.07 19.61
N ALA A 16 33.06 52.70 20.22
CA ALA A 16 33.97 51.70 19.65
C ALA A 16 33.55 50.23 19.91
N ARG A 17 32.85 49.95 21.01
CA ARG A 17 32.49 48.56 21.39
C ARG A 17 31.29 48.01 20.60
N ILE A 18 30.43 48.90 20.09
CA ILE A 18 29.22 48.52 19.34
C ILE A 18 29.53 48.10 17.89
N ARG A 19 30.62 48.61 17.29
CA ARG A 19 31.03 48.27 15.92
C ARG A 19 31.54 46.84 15.76
N LEU A 20 32.02 46.19 16.82
CA LEU A 20 32.52 44.81 16.77
C LEU A 20 31.45 43.76 17.13
N LEU A 21 30.41 44.15 17.89
CA LEU A 21 29.33 43.25 18.31
C LEU A 21 28.32 42.98 17.19
N LEU A 22 28.16 43.91 16.25
CA LEU A 22 27.23 43.80 15.14
C LEU A 22 27.58 42.65 14.17
N PRO A 23 28.84 42.50 13.66
CA PRO A 23 29.20 41.38 12.79
C PRO A 23 29.16 40.03 13.52
N LEU A 24 29.49 40.01 14.82
CA LEU A 24 29.42 38.78 15.63
C LEU A 24 27.97 38.33 15.85
N SER A 25 27.05 39.28 16.09
CA SER A 25 25.61 38.99 16.20
C SER A 25 25.02 38.49 14.87
N LEU A 26 25.46 39.03 13.73
CA LEU A 26 25.03 38.61 12.41
C LEU A 26 25.58 37.21 12.08
N PHE A 27 26.82 36.91 12.46
CA PHE A 27 27.41 35.58 12.31
C PHE A 27 26.71 34.54 13.18
N LEU A 28 26.38 34.88 14.43
CA LEU A 28 25.58 34.02 15.31
C LEU A 28 24.15 33.82 14.79
N LEU A 29 23.53 34.85 14.19
CA LEU A 29 22.20 34.72 13.57
C LEU A 29 22.23 33.82 12.33
N LEU A 30 23.29 33.91 11.51
CA LEU A 30 23.48 33.07 10.32
C LEU A 30 23.81 31.61 10.69
N ALA A 31 24.54 31.39 11.78
CA ALA A 31 24.88 30.04 12.27
C ALA A 31 23.68 29.28 12.86
N TRP A 32 22.56 29.96 13.12
CA TRP A 32 21.31 29.35 13.60
C TRP A 32 20.31 29.07 12.48
N VAL A 33 20.66 29.31 11.21
CA VAL A 33 19.85 28.84 10.08
C VAL A 33 20.06 27.33 9.96
N PRO A 34 19.06 26.47 10.26
CA PRO A 34 19.21 25.05 10.05
C PRO A 34 19.42 24.83 8.55
N LEU A 35 20.58 24.28 8.17
CA LEU A 35 20.72 23.68 6.85
C LEU A 35 19.65 22.59 6.77
N ARG A 36 18.61 22.83 5.98
CA ARG A 36 17.65 21.82 5.59
C ARG A 36 18.43 20.87 4.69
N VAL A 37 19.09 19.88 5.28
CA VAL A 37 19.54 18.71 4.54
C VAL A 37 18.25 18.04 4.09
N GLN A 38 17.89 18.25 2.83
CA GLN A 38 16.87 17.46 2.18
C GLN A 38 17.46 16.06 2.09
N ALA A 39 17.09 15.19 3.03
CA ALA A 39 17.37 13.76 2.84
C ALA A 39 16.69 13.38 1.52
N ALA A 40 17.45 12.80 0.60
CA ALA A 40 16.89 12.16 -0.58
C ALA A 40 15.79 11.22 -0.07
N SER A 41 14.54 11.51 -0.42
CA SER A 41 13.42 10.66 -0.09
C SER A 41 13.76 9.26 -0.59
N GLY A 42 13.80 8.29 0.32
CA GLY A 42 13.99 6.89 -0.06
C GLY A 42 12.95 6.49 -1.11
N LEU A 43 13.29 5.52 -1.95
CA LEU A 43 12.35 4.98 -2.93
C LEU A 43 11.06 4.56 -2.22
N PRO A 44 9.88 4.84 -2.80
CA PRO A 44 8.63 4.42 -2.20
C PRO A 44 8.58 2.89 -2.09
N GLU A 45 7.97 2.41 -1.01
CA GLU A 45 7.57 1.01 -0.89
C GLU A 45 6.30 0.79 -1.73
N PRO A 46 6.10 -0.42 -2.29
CA PRO A 46 4.89 -0.71 -3.06
C PRO A 46 3.67 -0.60 -2.15
N GLU A 47 2.58 -0.09 -2.71
CA GLU A 47 1.28 -0.10 -2.05
C GLU A 47 0.74 -1.54 -1.96
N ASP A 48 -0.28 -1.75 -1.12
CA ASP A 48 -0.92 -3.06 -0.91
C ASP A 48 -1.32 -3.76 -2.23
N GLY A 49 -1.46 -3.01 -3.33
CA GLY A 49 -1.86 -3.51 -4.64
C GLY A 49 -0.78 -4.03 -5.57
N TYR A 50 0.50 -3.84 -5.26
CA TYR A 50 1.70 -4.30 -5.98
C TYR A 50 1.80 -3.96 -7.49
N TYR A 51 0.79 -4.28 -8.30
CA TYR A 51 0.73 -4.12 -9.76
C TYR A 51 0.49 -2.70 -10.24
N VAL A 52 -0.20 -1.87 -9.47
CA VAL A 52 -0.45 -0.46 -9.80
C VAL A 52 -0.18 0.35 -8.54
N ASN A 53 0.72 1.33 -8.64
CA ASN A 53 1.14 2.17 -7.53
C ASN A 53 1.11 3.62 -8.01
N ASP A 54 0.10 4.39 -7.58
CA ASP A 54 -0.18 5.73 -8.09
C ASP A 54 0.25 6.84 -7.11
N PHE A 55 1.55 6.99 -6.87
CA PHE A 55 2.06 8.01 -5.93
C PHE A 55 1.87 9.45 -6.44
N ALA A 56 1.58 9.61 -7.74
CA ALA A 56 1.28 10.92 -8.33
C ALA A 56 -0.21 11.30 -8.26
N GLY A 57 -1.11 10.36 -7.93
CA GLY A 57 -2.56 10.58 -7.94
C GLY A 57 -3.12 10.92 -9.32
N VAL A 58 -2.53 10.36 -10.38
CA VAL A 58 -2.89 10.64 -11.78
C VAL A 58 -3.70 9.54 -12.45
N ILE A 59 -3.86 8.39 -11.79
CA ILE A 59 -4.66 7.27 -12.28
C ILE A 59 -6.07 7.35 -11.69
N GLY A 60 -7.07 7.28 -12.55
CA GLY A 60 -8.47 7.26 -12.08
C GLY A 60 -8.84 5.88 -11.52
N GLU A 61 -9.67 5.83 -10.47
CA GLU A 61 -10.07 4.57 -9.79
C GLU A 61 -10.53 3.47 -10.76
N LYS A 62 -11.36 3.81 -11.76
CA LYS A 62 -11.79 2.83 -12.77
C LYS A 62 -10.60 2.28 -13.58
N THR A 63 -9.70 3.16 -13.99
CA THR A 63 -8.51 2.76 -14.76
C THR A 63 -7.60 1.89 -13.91
N GLU A 64 -7.31 2.30 -12.68
CA GLU A 64 -6.51 1.54 -11.72
C GLU A 64 -7.02 0.11 -11.56
N LEU A 65 -8.33 -0.06 -11.36
CA LEU A 65 -8.95 -1.38 -11.24
C LEU A 65 -8.84 -2.22 -12.52
N ASP A 66 -9.01 -1.61 -13.69
CA ASP A 66 -8.86 -2.30 -14.97
C ASP A 66 -7.40 -2.72 -15.22
N LEU A 67 -6.42 -1.91 -14.77
CA LEU A 67 -4.99 -2.22 -14.84
C LEU A 67 -4.60 -3.33 -13.86
N LEU A 68 -5.02 -3.22 -12.59
CA LEU A 68 -4.83 -4.24 -11.57
C LEU A 68 -5.36 -5.60 -12.01
N HIS A 69 -6.58 -5.62 -12.58
CA HIS A 69 -7.15 -6.83 -13.18
C HIS A 69 -6.21 -7.43 -14.22
N THR A 70 -5.76 -6.59 -15.14
CA THR A 70 -4.92 -7.03 -16.25
C THR A 70 -3.59 -7.59 -15.74
N GLY A 71 -2.97 -6.96 -14.76
CA GLY A 71 -1.75 -7.45 -14.11
C GLY A 71 -1.91 -8.83 -13.48
N VAL A 72 -2.95 -9.01 -12.67
CA VAL A 72 -3.23 -10.31 -12.02
C VAL A 72 -3.55 -11.40 -13.05
N LEU A 73 -4.32 -11.08 -14.09
CA LEU A 73 -4.59 -12.04 -15.17
C LEU A 73 -3.32 -12.45 -15.90
N LEU A 74 -2.48 -11.48 -16.25
CA LEU A 74 -1.23 -11.71 -16.96
C LEU A 74 -0.31 -12.62 -16.14
N HIS A 75 -0.17 -12.35 -14.84
CA HIS A 75 0.64 -13.17 -13.95
C HIS A 75 0.08 -14.59 -13.80
N ARG A 76 -1.23 -14.75 -13.59
CA ARG A 76 -1.85 -16.08 -13.41
C ARG A 76 -1.80 -16.96 -14.66
N LEU A 77 -1.98 -16.37 -15.84
CA LEU A 77 -2.06 -17.14 -17.09
C LEU A 77 -0.70 -17.36 -17.74
N TYR A 78 0.22 -16.41 -17.61
CA TYR A 78 1.49 -16.38 -18.35
C TYR A 78 2.73 -16.22 -17.47
N GLY A 79 2.55 -16.08 -16.15
CA GLY A 79 3.65 -15.89 -15.21
C GLY A 79 4.25 -14.48 -15.19
N GLU A 80 3.83 -13.57 -16.08
CA GLU A 80 4.41 -12.23 -16.20
C GLU A 80 3.85 -11.23 -15.18
N ARG A 81 4.75 -10.60 -14.42
CA ARG A 81 4.43 -9.52 -13.48
C ARG A 81 4.66 -8.16 -14.14
N LEU A 82 3.58 -7.53 -14.57
CA LEU A 82 3.61 -6.17 -15.13
C LEU A 82 3.19 -5.15 -14.07
N VAL A 83 4.11 -4.30 -13.63
CA VAL A 83 3.90 -3.30 -12.57
C VAL A 83 3.89 -1.89 -13.17
N LEU A 84 2.87 -1.09 -12.84
CA LEU A 84 2.82 0.35 -13.11
C LEU A 84 3.20 1.13 -11.86
N VAL A 85 4.08 2.11 -12.01
CA VAL A 85 4.40 3.10 -10.99
C VAL A 85 4.26 4.49 -11.58
N THR A 86 3.48 5.34 -10.92
CA THR A 86 3.48 6.78 -11.21
C THR A 86 4.09 7.54 -10.03
N VAL A 87 4.90 8.54 -10.32
CA VAL A 87 5.53 9.42 -9.31
C VAL A 87 5.39 10.88 -9.72
N PRO A 88 5.38 11.82 -8.77
CA PRO A 88 5.40 13.24 -9.12
C PRO A 88 6.69 13.65 -9.85
N ASP A 89 7.84 13.15 -9.39
CA ASP A 89 9.16 13.37 -9.98
C ASP A 89 10.13 12.23 -9.59
N THR A 90 11.28 12.15 -10.26
CA THR A 90 12.35 11.17 -9.97
C THR A 90 13.50 11.75 -9.14
N GLY A 91 13.36 12.98 -8.63
CA GLY A 91 14.41 13.71 -7.94
C GLY A 91 15.67 13.90 -8.78
N ASP A 92 16.82 13.53 -8.23
CA ASP A 92 18.13 13.66 -8.89
C ASP A 92 18.47 12.47 -9.81
N LEU A 93 17.64 11.43 -9.84
CA LEU A 93 17.88 10.23 -10.66
C LEU A 93 17.24 10.39 -12.03
N SER A 94 17.89 9.80 -13.06
CA SER A 94 17.21 9.57 -14.33
C SER A 94 16.02 8.62 -14.16
N ALA A 95 15.05 8.67 -15.07
CA ALA A 95 13.89 7.78 -15.02
C ALA A 95 14.30 6.30 -15.08
N GLU A 96 15.34 5.97 -15.86
CA GLU A 96 15.88 4.63 -15.99
C GLU A 96 16.52 4.14 -14.69
N GLU A 97 17.34 4.97 -14.03
CA GLU A 97 17.97 4.64 -12.74
C GLU A 97 16.92 4.50 -11.64
N TYR A 98 15.93 5.40 -11.61
CA TYR A 98 14.84 5.33 -10.65
C TYR A 98 14.01 4.05 -10.84
N ALA A 99 13.59 3.77 -12.07
CA ALA A 99 12.82 2.57 -12.41
C ALA A 99 13.60 1.28 -12.14
N ARG A 100 14.91 1.24 -12.42
CA ARG A 100 15.75 0.08 -12.11
C ARG A 100 15.86 -0.12 -10.60
N SER A 101 16.04 0.96 -9.84
CA SER A 101 16.14 0.88 -8.39
C SER A 101 14.82 0.39 -7.75
N LEU A 102 13.67 0.82 -8.27
CA LEU A 102 12.37 0.26 -7.90
C LEU A 102 12.25 -1.22 -8.27
N PHE A 103 12.57 -1.57 -9.52
CA PHE A 103 12.48 -2.94 -10.03
C PHE A 103 13.27 -3.92 -9.15
N ASP A 104 14.50 -3.56 -8.79
CA ASP A 104 15.39 -4.37 -7.98
C ASP A 104 14.93 -4.43 -6.50
N SER A 105 14.56 -3.28 -5.91
CA SER A 105 14.12 -3.22 -4.51
C SER A 105 12.80 -3.95 -4.27
N TRP A 106 11.86 -3.85 -5.22
CA TRP A 106 10.56 -4.52 -5.16
C TRP A 106 10.60 -5.95 -5.69
N ARG A 107 11.77 -6.41 -6.13
CA ARG A 107 12.03 -7.77 -6.62
C ARG A 107 11.05 -8.20 -7.72
N VAL A 108 10.76 -7.30 -8.65
CA VAL A 108 9.76 -7.52 -9.71
C VAL A 108 10.19 -8.69 -10.61
N GLY A 109 9.47 -9.80 -10.52
CA GLY A 109 9.81 -11.02 -11.28
C GLY A 109 11.15 -11.64 -10.89
N ALA A 110 11.63 -11.45 -9.64
CA ALA A 110 12.95 -11.94 -9.23
C ALA A 110 13.07 -13.47 -9.20
N GLU A 111 11.97 -14.20 -9.03
CA GLU A 111 12.00 -15.66 -8.93
C GLU A 111 12.16 -16.36 -10.29
N ASP A 112 11.56 -15.78 -11.34
CA ASP A 112 11.41 -16.40 -12.66
C ASP A 112 11.94 -15.53 -13.82
N GLY A 113 12.36 -14.29 -13.53
CA GLY A 113 12.77 -13.30 -14.51
C GLY A 113 11.63 -12.70 -15.33
N ASN A 114 10.37 -13.02 -15.00
CA ASN A 114 9.15 -12.59 -15.70
C ASN A 114 8.57 -11.35 -15.04
N GLY A 115 9.33 -10.26 -15.08
CA GLY A 115 8.95 -8.98 -14.49
C GLY A 115 9.14 -7.84 -15.47
N THR A 116 8.17 -6.93 -15.52
CA THR A 116 8.26 -5.67 -16.25
C THR A 116 7.72 -4.55 -15.35
N LEU A 117 8.49 -3.48 -15.14
CA LEU A 117 8.06 -2.28 -14.44
C LEU A 117 7.99 -1.11 -15.44
N LEU A 118 6.84 -0.44 -15.51
CA LEU A 118 6.62 0.80 -16.23
C LEU A 118 6.56 1.96 -15.22
N LEU A 119 7.49 2.90 -15.32
CA LEU A 119 7.53 4.14 -14.56
C LEU A 119 7.01 5.31 -15.40
N VAL A 120 6.12 6.11 -14.83
CA VAL A 120 5.69 7.40 -15.41
C VAL A 120 5.83 8.50 -14.36
N SER A 121 6.75 9.42 -14.60
CA SER A 121 6.89 10.65 -13.82
C SER A 121 5.93 11.71 -14.37
N ALA A 122 4.92 12.05 -13.58
CA ALA A 122 3.82 12.91 -14.05
C ALA A 122 4.18 14.41 -14.07
N GLY A 123 5.12 14.85 -13.24
CA GLY A 123 5.48 16.27 -13.11
C GLY A 123 6.38 16.78 -14.22
N ASP A 124 7.32 15.95 -14.69
CA ASP A 124 8.31 16.31 -15.72
C ASP A 124 8.13 15.51 -17.03
N GLY A 125 7.21 14.54 -17.06
CA GLY A 125 6.94 13.71 -18.22
C GLY A 125 8.03 12.67 -18.50
N ALA A 126 8.95 12.44 -17.57
CA ALA A 126 9.95 11.39 -17.69
C ALA A 126 9.29 10.00 -17.56
N TYR A 127 9.85 8.99 -18.22
CA TYR A 127 9.32 7.64 -18.16
C TYR A 127 10.44 6.63 -18.40
N ALA A 128 10.26 5.42 -17.89
CA ALA A 128 11.16 4.32 -18.15
C ALA A 128 10.39 2.99 -18.06
N ALA A 129 10.91 1.96 -18.73
CA ALA A 129 10.41 0.61 -18.58
C ALA A 129 11.59 -0.36 -18.39
N VAL A 130 11.56 -1.09 -17.28
CA VAL A 130 12.59 -2.06 -16.90
C VAL A 130 12.00 -3.45 -17.00
N ARG A 131 12.75 -4.39 -17.57
CA ARG A 131 12.35 -5.78 -17.74
C ARG A 131 13.38 -6.69 -17.08
N GLY A 132 12.89 -7.84 -16.61
CA GLY A 132 13.72 -8.98 -16.22
C GLY A 132 14.16 -9.80 -17.44
N PRO A 133 15.14 -10.71 -17.29
CA PRO A 133 15.73 -11.42 -18.42
C PRO A 133 14.73 -12.22 -19.28
N ALA A 134 13.73 -12.85 -18.65
CA ALA A 134 12.74 -13.65 -19.37
C ALA A 134 11.67 -12.79 -20.06
N ALA A 135 11.34 -11.64 -19.48
CA ALA A 135 10.51 -10.63 -20.13
C ALA A 135 11.24 -9.99 -21.33
N GLU A 136 12.54 -9.70 -21.21
CA GLU A 136 13.38 -9.13 -22.28
C GLU A 136 13.46 -10.05 -23.51
N ALA A 137 13.52 -11.37 -23.31
CA ALA A 137 13.53 -12.34 -24.40
C ALA A 137 12.23 -12.30 -25.25
N ARG A 138 11.09 -11.96 -24.65
CA ARG A 138 9.78 -11.85 -25.33
C ARG A 138 9.48 -10.45 -25.85
N LEU A 139 9.92 -9.45 -25.09
CA LEU A 139 9.78 -8.04 -25.37
C LEU A 139 11.19 -7.44 -25.45
N GLY A 140 11.81 -7.49 -26.63
CA GLY A 140 13.11 -6.85 -26.88
C GLY A 140 13.02 -5.33 -27.06
N ASP A 141 14.17 -4.64 -27.04
CA ASP A 141 14.27 -3.18 -27.02
C ASP A 141 13.53 -2.46 -28.14
N ALA A 142 13.67 -2.95 -29.38
CA ALA A 142 12.99 -2.35 -30.53
C ALA A 142 11.46 -2.38 -30.37
N ARG A 143 10.93 -3.48 -29.83
CA ARG A 143 9.49 -3.64 -29.61
C ARG A 143 9.01 -2.79 -28.43
N LEU A 144 9.77 -2.76 -27.33
CA LEU A 144 9.47 -1.88 -26.20
C LEU A 144 9.44 -0.41 -26.64
N SER A 145 10.49 0.05 -27.32
CA SER A 145 10.61 1.43 -27.80
C SER A 145 9.44 1.82 -28.72
N ALA A 146 9.06 0.92 -29.64
CA ALA A 146 7.89 1.13 -30.50
C ALA A 146 6.58 1.25 -29.70
N ILE A 147 6.39 0.41 -28.67
CA ILE A 147 5.20 0.47 -27.80
C ILE A 147 5.16 1.79 -27.03
N LEU A 148 6.24 2.18 -26.37
CA LEU A 148 6.28 3.44 -25.62
C LEU A 148 6.06 4.65 -26.54
N GLY A 149 6.72 4.65 -27.71
CA GLY A 149 6.59 5.72 -28.70
C GLY A 149 5.18 5.89 -29.28
N THR A 150 4.40 4.82 -29.35
CA THR A 150 3.05 4.85 -29.93
C THR A 150 1.93 4.96 -28.89
N ALA A 151 2.09 4.32 -27.74
CA ALA A 151 1.04 4.22 -26.73
C ALA A 151 1.22 5.19 -25.54
N LEU A 152 2.47 5.47 -25.15
CA LEU A 152 2.79 6.31 -23.99
C LEU A 152 3.01 7.78 -24.40
N ILE A 153 4.05 8.03 -25.20
CA ILE A 153 4.59 9.37 -25.45
C ILE A 153 3.54 10.36 -25.95
N PRO A 154 2.68 10.04 -26.94
CA PRO A 154 1.72 11.02 -27.46
C PRO A 154 0.74 11.51 -26.40
N ASN A 155 0.25 10.59 -25.54
CA ASN A 155 -0.67 10.95 -24.46
C ASN A 155 0.02 11.72 -23.34
N LEU A 156 1.27 11.38 -23.02
CA LEU A 156 2.04 12.07 -21.99
C LEU A 156 2.38 13.50 -22.41
N ALA A 157 2.73 13.70 -23.68
CA ALA A 157 2.97 15.02 -24.27
C ALA A 157 1.72 15.93 -24.24
N GLU A 158 0.51 15.34 -24.26
CA GLU A 158 -0.75 16.05 -24.11
C GLU A 158 -1.17 16.28 -22.63
N GLY A 159 -0.33 15.90 -21.66
CA GLY A 159 -0.64 15.99 -20.23
C GLY A 159 -1.68 14.96 -19.76
N LYS A 160 -1.97 13.92 -20.56
CA LYS A 160 -2.99 12.89 -20.28
C LYS A 160 -2.38 11.68 -19.60
N ALA A 161 -1.78 11.85 -18.42
CA ALA A 161 -1.04 10.81 -17.69
C ALA A 161 -1.85 9.52 -17.48
N ASN A 162 -3.10 9.59 -17.00
CA ASN A 162 -3.99 8.41 -16.87
C ASN A 162 -4.09 7.60 -18.17
N ARG A 163 -4.30 8.29 -19.30
CA ARG A 163 -4.45 7.65 -20.61
C ARG A 163 -3.11 7.11 -21.13
N ALA A 164 -2.03 7.85 -20.89
CA ALA A 164 -0.68 7.44 -21.28
C ALA A 164 -0.30 6.12 -20.59
N ALA A 165 -0.37 6.10 -19.25
CA ALA A 165 -0.06 4.94 -18.45
C ALA A 165 -0.93 3.74 -18.83
N ALA A 166 -2.25 3.93 -18.95
CA ALA A 166 -3.16 2.84 -19.30
C ALA A 166 -2.88 2.27 -20.70
N SER A 167 -2.71 3.14 -21.71
CA SER A 167 -2.48 2.71 -23.09
C SER A 167 -1.16 1.93 -23.22
N ALA A 168 -0.10 2.42 -22.57
CA ALA A 168 1.19 1.75 -22.54
C ALA A 168 1.11 0.41 -21.81
N TYR A 169 0.47 0.37 -20.64
CA TYR A 169 0.30 -0.86 -19.85
C TYR A 169 -0.43 -1.95 -20.65
N TYR A 170 -1.55 -1.61 -21.33
CA TYR A 170 -2.26 -2.59 -22.15
C TYR A 170 -1.45 -3.05 -23.36
N ALA A 171 -0.69 -2.17 -24.00
CA ALA A 171 0.17 -2.54 -25.12
C ALA A 171 1.32 -3.46 -24.67
N LEU A 172 1.89 -3.21 -23.48
CA LEU A 172 2.89 -4.08 -22.85
C LEU A 172 2.28 -5.45 -22.51
N ALA A 173 1.12 -5.48 -21.85
CA ALA A 173 0.43 -6.72 -21.51
C ALA A 173 0.10 -7.57 -22.75
N GLN A 174 -0.31 -6.93 -23.86
CA GLN A 174 -0.51 -7.61 -25.13
C GLN A 174 0.81 -8.15 -25.73
N ALA A 175 1.90 -7.40 -25.58
CA ALA A 175 3.18 -7.79 -26.12
C ALA A 175 3.85 -8.95 -25.36
N LEU A 176 3.60 -9.02 -24.05
CA LEU A 176 4.13 -10.00 -23.10
C LEU A 176 3.26 -11.27 -22.99
N ASP A 177 2.62 -11.70 -24.09
CA ASP A 177 1.86 -12.96 -24.25
C ASP A 177 0.32 -12.85 -24.30
N GLY A 178 -0.21 -11.67 -24.63
CA GLY A 178 -1.46 -11.59 -25.40
C GLY A 178 -2.75 -11.58 -24.60
N VAL A 179 -2.76 -11.11 -23.36
CA VAL A 179 -4.03 -10.67 -22.73
C VAL A 179 -4.61 -9.54 -23.60
N PRO A 180 -5.80 -9.69 -24.21
CA PRO A 180 -6.45 -8.56 -24.85
C PRO A 180 -6.90 -7.62 -23.74
N GLY A 181 -6.13 -6.56 -23.49
CA GLY A 181 -6.66 -5.40 -22.79
C GLY A 181 -7.88 -4.89 -23.56
N PRO A 182 -8.93 -4.39 -22.90
CA PRO A 182 -9.97 -3.66 -23.62
C PRO A 182 -9.31 -2.50 -24.37
N ALA A 183 -9.63 -2.34 -25.66
CA ALA A 183 -9.09 -1.23 -26.44
C ALA A 183 -9.37 0.10 -25.72
N PRO A 184 -8.44 1.08 -25.70
CA PRO A 184 -8.64 2.35 -25.02
C PRO A 184 -9.96 3.01 -25.45
N GLY A 185 -10.89 3.14 -24.52
CA GLY A 185 -12.21 3.74 -24.78
C GLY A 185 -13.30 2.80 -25.30
N GLN A 186 -13.03 1.50 -25.48
CA GLN A 186 -14.10 0.53 -25.71
C GLN A 186 -14.77 0.13 -24.38
N ALA A 187 -16.11 0.26 -24.35
CA ALA A 187 -16.90 -0.32 -23.30
C ALA A 187 -16.78 -1.85 -23.39
N LEU A 188 -16.39 -2.45 -22.27
CA LEU A 188 -16.32 -3.89 -22.05
C LEU A 188 -17.60 -4.57 -22.55
N PRO A 189 -17.51 -5.74 -23.22
CA PRO A 189 -18.69 -6.45 -23.69
C PRO A 189 -19.68 -6.63 -22.52
N PRO A 190 -20.99 -6.43 -22.75
CA PRO A 190 -21.98 -6.54 -21.69
C PRO A 190 -21.99 -7.98 -21.15
N GLY A 191 -21.45 -8.15 -19.95
CA GLY A 191 -21.73 -9.32 -19.14
C GLY A 191 -23.15 -9.20 -18.62
N ASP A 192 -24.11 -9.77 -19.35
CA ASP A 192 -25.55 -9.75 -19.04
C ASP A 192 -25.95 -10.67 -17.87
N SER A 193 -25.01 -11.08 -17.02
CA SER A 193 -25.36 -11.92 -15.87
C SER A 193 -25.89 -11.03 -14.74
N SER A 194 -27.20 -10.96 -14.52
CA SER A 194 -27.83 -10.35 -13.34
C SER A 194 -27.55 -11.11 -12.01
N ARG A 195 -26.55 -11.98 -12.00
CA ARG A 195 -26.26 -12.96 -10.93
C ARG A 195 -25.66 -12.32 -9.69
N TYR A 196 -24.86 -11.27 -9.85
CA TYR A 196 -24.03 -10.71 -8.78
C TYR A 196 -24.70 -9.55 -8.04
N THR A 197 -25.85 -9.08 -8.52
CA THR A 197 -26.60 -7.98 -7.91
C THR A 197 -28.02 -8.38 -7.59
N ALA A 198 -28.51 -8.01 -6.41
CA ALA A 198 -29.92 -8.12 -6.06
C ALA A 198 -30.41 -6.84 -5.38
N ASP A 199 -30.97 -5.92 -6.16
CA ASP A 199 -31.46 -4.63 -5.65
C ASP A 199 -32.95 -4.69 -5.30
N ASN A 200 -33.29 -5.21 -4.12
CA ASN A 200 -34.70 -5.25 -3.67
C ASN A 200 -35.09 -3.97 -2.91
N ALA A 201 -34.14 -3.08 -2.64
CA ALA A 201 -34.41 -1.78 -2.05
C ALA A 201 -34.68 -0.68 -3.09
N GLY A 202 -34.29 -0.89 -4.35
CA GLY A 202 -34.42 0.10 -5.42
C GLY A 202 -33.40 1.23 -5.29
N VAL A 203 -32.23 0.96 -4.70
CA VAL A 203 -31.17 1.95 -4.47
C VAL A 203 -30.02 1.85 -5.45
N LEU A 204 -29.97 0.80 -6.29
CA LEU A 204 -28.95 0.64 -7.33
C LEU A 204 -29.59 0.89 -8.70
N ASP A 205 -29.12 1.90 -9.41
CA ASP A 205 -29.57 2.12 -10.77
C ASP A 205 -29.09 0.99 -11.72
N ALA A 206 -29.61 1.03 -12.96
CA ALA A 206 -29.26 0.04 -13.97
C ALA A 206 -27.78 0.09 -14.38
N ALA A 207 -27.11 1.24 -14.25
CA ALA A 207 -25.70 1.40 -14.59
C ALA A 207 -24.79 0.78 -13.53
N ALA A 208 -25.05 1.06 -12.24
CA ALA A 208 -24.38 0.47 -11.09
C ALA A 208 -24.55 -1.05 -11.06
N SER A 209 -25.78 -1.53 -11.30
CA SER A 209 -26.05 -2.97 -11.35
C SER A 209 -25.29 -3.66 -12.49
N ARG A 210 -25.28 -3.09 -13.70
CA ARG A 210 -24.50 -3.61 -14.83
C ARG A 210 -22.99 -3.54 -14.57
N PHE A 211 -22.53 -2.50 -13.89
CA PHE A 211 -21.14 -2.35 -13.52
C PHE A 211 -20.70 -3.48 -12.57
N ILE A 212 -21.38 -3.66 -11.44
CA ILE A 212 -21.07 -4.71 -10.46
C ILE A 212 -21.10 -6.09 -11.13
N ASN A 213 -22.15 -6.40 -11.90
CA ASN A 213 -22.27 -7.70 -12.58
C ASN A 213 -21.12 -7.98 -13.55
N ARG A 214 -20.72 -7.00 -14.37
CA ARG A 214 -19.60 -7.17 -15.30
C ARG A 214 -18.28 -7.34 -14.57
N THR A 215 -18.03 -6.53 -13.55
CA THR A 215 -16.78 -6.59 -12.78
C THR A 215 -16.67 -7.91 -12.03
N SER A 216 -17.74 -8.37 -11.39
CA SER A 216 -17.79 -9.69 -10.72
C SER A 216 -17.67 -10.86 -11.68
N ALA A 217 -18.27 -10.78 -12.88
CA ALA A 217 -18.12 -11.81 -13.89
C ALA A 217 -16.66 -11.96 -14.32
N ARG A 218 -15.96 -10.84 -14.54
CA ARG A 218 -14.54 -10.84 -14.85
C ARG A 218 -13.71 -11.37 -13.69
N TYR A 219 -13.97 -10.89 -12.48
CA TYR A 219 -13.29 -11.36 -11.27
C TYR A 219 -13.37 -12.89 -11.18
N ARG A 220 -14.55 -13.46 -11.38
CA ARG A 220 -14.75 -14.91 -11.35
C ARG A 220 -13.99 -15.66 -12.43
N THR A 221 -13.86 -15.11 -13.64
CA THR A 221 -13.02 -15.71 -14.68
C THR A 221 -11.54 -15.76 -14.26
N SER A 222 -11.07 -14.73 -13.57
CA SER A 222 -9.66 -14.59 -13.19
C SER A 222 -9.30 -15.33 -11.91
N THR A 223 -10.21 -15.34 -10.92
CA THR A 223 -9.97 -15.86 -9.57
C THR A 223 -10.71 -17.16 -9.25
N GLY A 224 -11.78 -17.45 -9.98
CA GLY A 224 -12.73 -18.53 -9.66
C GLY A 224 -13.83 -18.10 -8.68
N SER A 225 -13.70 -16.92 -8.07
CA SER A 225 -14.54 -16.45 -6.96
C SER A 225 -15.55 -15.38 -7.40
N GLY A 226 -16.66 -15.25 -6.69
CA GLY A 226 -17.73 -14.29 -6.95
C GLY A 226 -17.83 -13.21 -5.87
N LEU A 227 -18.05 -11.98 -6.31
CA LEU A 227 -18.38 -10.84 -5.45
C LEU A 227 -19.82 -10.42 -5.71
N TYR A 228 -20.61 -10.31 -4.65
CA TYR A 228 -22.05 -10.08 -4.74
C TYR A 228 -22.45 -8.85 -3.93
N VAL A 229 -23.49 -8.15 -4.41
CA VAL A 229 -24.13 -7.03 -3.71
C VAL A 229 -25.63 -7.27 -3.64
N ALA A 230 -26.21 -7.19 -2.45
CA ALA A 230 -27.65 -7.27 -2.23
C ALA A 230 -28.14 -6.10 -1.38
N THR A 231 -29.24 -5.50 -1.80
CA THR A 231 -29.93 -4.45 -1.03
C THR A 231 -31.35 -4.91 -0.72
N VAL A 232 -31.83 -4.53 0.46
CA VAL A 232 -33.18 -4.81 0.93
C VAL A 232 -33.71 -3.65 1.75
N ASN A 233 -35.04 -3.50 1.82
CA ASN A 233 -35.71 -2.62 2.78
C ASN A 233 -36.07 -3.33 4.09
N ASN A 234 -35.83 -4.64 4.17
CA ASN A 234 -35.82 -5.44 5.39
C ASN A 234 -35.28 -6.83 5.06
N GLY A 235 -34.69 -7.54 6.03
CA GLY A 235 -34.23 -8.93 5.86
C GLY A 235 -35.33 -9.99 5.61
N GLY A 236 -36.56 -9.61 5.25
CA GLY A 236 -37.68 -10.53 5.02
C GLY A 236 -38.05 -11.33 6.27
N GLY A 237 -38.06 -10.67 7.44
CA GLY A 237 -38.26 -11.30 8.76
C GLY A 237 -37.03 -12.00 9.34
N ASN A 238 -35.89 -11.99 8.63
CA ASN A 238 -34.63 -12.52 9.12
C ASN A 238 -33.69 -11.39 9.55
N THR A 239 -32.75 -11.71 10.44
CA THR A 239 -31.59 -10.83 10.67
C THR A 239 -30.77 -10.69 9.38
N LEU A 240 -30.15 -9.54 9.13
CA LEU A 240 -29.34 -9.29 7.93
C LEU A 240 -28.25 -10.36 7.68
N PRO A 241 -27.52 -10.86 8.70
CA PRO A 241 -26.58 -11.98 8.49
C PRO A 241 -27.25 -13.28 8.01
N ALA A 242 -28.45 -13.59 8.50
CA ALA A 242 -29.20 -14.77 8.06
C ALA A 242 -29.72 -14.62 6.63
N TYR A 243 -30.18 -13.41 6.26
CA TYR A 243 -30.52 -13.06 4.88
C TYR A 243 -29.30 -13.24 3.97
N ALA A 244 -28.15 -12.68 4.33
CA ALA A 244 -26.93 -12.74 3.54
C ALA A 244 -26.48 -14.18 3.28
N ARG A 245 -26.47 -15.03 4.32
CA ARG A 245 -26.13 -16.46 4.18
C ARG A 245 -27.08 -17.20 3.25
N LYS A 246 -28.39 -16.98 3.42
CA LYS A 246 -29.40 -17.59 2.54
C LYS A 246 -29.24 -17.13 1.09
N LYS A 247 -28.97 -15.84 0.87
CA LYS A 247 -28.79 -15.26 -0.46
C LYS A 247 -27.55 -15.83 -1.15
N LEU A 248 -26.41 -15.86 -0.45
CA LEU A 248 -25.16 -16.40 -0.96
C LEU A 248 -25.29 -17.90 -1.29
N ALA A 249 -25.92 -18.70 -0.41
CA ALA A 249 -26.21 -20.10 -0.70
C ALA A 249 -27.15 -20.28 -1.92
N GLY A 250 -28.17 -19.42 -2.05
CA GLY A 250 -29.15 -19.50 -3.14
C GLY A 250 -28.58 -19.23 -4.53
N VAL A 251 -27.46 -18.51 -4.62
CA VAL A 251 -26.74 -18.28 -5.89
C VAL A 251 -25.66 -19.33 -6.16
N GLY A 252 -25.58 -20.39 -5.35
CA GLY A 252 -24.59 -21.45 -5.47
C GLY A 252 -23.16 -20.94 -5.31
N ALA A 253 -22.96 -19.98 -4.42
CA ALA A 253 -21.66 -19.40 -4.14
C ALA A 253 -20.77 -20.35 -3.32
N GLY A 254 -19.46 -20.29 -3.58
CA GLY A 254 -18.43 -21.13 -2.96
C GLY A 254 -17.79 -20.53 -1.71
N GLY A 255 -16.76 -21.20 -1.18
CA GLY A 255 -16.01 -20.75 0.00
C GLY A 255 -15.19 -19.48 -0.22
N ASP A 256 -14.84 -19.15 -1.47
CA ASP A 256 -14.06 -17.94 -1.81
C ASP A 256 -14.94 -16.73 -2.15
N ASP A 257 -16.27 -16.89 -2.09
CA ASP A 257 -17.21 -15.86 -2.51
C ASP A 257 -17.52 -14.88 -1.37
N VAL A 258 -17.80 -13.62 -1.71
CA VAL A 258 -18.11 -12.55 -0.73
C VAL A 258 -19.42 -11.84 -1.12
N LEU A 259 -20.28 -11.58 -0.14
CA LEU A 259 -21.52 -10.82 -0.33
C LEU A 259 -21.56 -9.60 0.59
N LEU A 260 -21.75 -8.43 -0.01
CA LEU A 260 -22.15 -7.21 0.68
C LEU A 260 -23.69 -7.13 0.70
N ALA A 261 -24.28 -7.14 1.90
CA ALA A 261 -25.72 -6.98 2.10
C ALA A 261 -26.01 -5.66 2.81
N LEU A 262 -26.92 -4.84 2.26
CA LEU A 262 -27.38 -3.57 2.85
C LEU A 262 -28.86 -3.68 3.18
N ASP A 263 -29.23 -3.38 4.43
CA ASP A 263 -30.61 -3.15 4.86
C ASP A 263 -30.85 -1.65 5.00
N ILE A 264 -31.50 -1.08 3.99
CA ILE A 264 -31.66 0.37 3.83
C ILE A 264 -32.64 0.95 4.85
N ALA A 265 -33.69 0.21 5.22
CA ALA A 265 -34.67 0.72 6.19
C ALA A 265 -34.17 0.56 7.63
N ALA A 266 -33.34 -0.45 7.90
CA ALA A 266 -32.75 -0.67 9.22
C ALA A 266 -31.45 0.10 9.45
N ASP A 267 -30.92 0.82 8.45
CA ASP A 267 -29.61 1.47 8.48
C ASP A 267 -28.49 0.48 8.89
N ASP A 268 -28.57 -0.76 8.40
CA ASP A 268 -27.66 -1.87 8.73
C ASP A 268 -26.97 -2.42 7.47
N TYR A 269 -25.78 -2.98 7.64
CA TYR A 269 -25.02 -3.61 6.57
C TYR A 269 -24.18 -4.76 7.09
N TYR A 270 -23.92 -5.72 6.21
CA TYR A 270 -23.19 -6.93 6.55
C TYR A 270 -22.35 -7.40 5.38
N LEU A 271 -21.05 -7.58 5.61
CA LEU A 271 -20.14 -8.21 4.65
C LEU A 271 -19.92 -9.66 5.05
N LEU A 272 -20.50 -10.57 4.27
CA LEU A 272 -20.37 -12.01 4.45
C LEU A 272 -19.20 -12.53 3.61
N GLN A 273 -18.23 -13.13 4.27
CA GLN A 273 -17.16 -13.91 3.63
C GLN A 273 -17.55 -15.38 3.60
N GLY A 274 -17.29 -16.05 2.49
CA GLY A 274 -17.19 -17.50 2.47
C GLY A 274 -16.02 -17.98 3.33
N GLU A 275 -16.00 -19.28 3.62
CA GLU A 275 -15.04 -19.89 4.54
C GLU A 275 -13.58 -19.64 4.15
N SER A 276 -13.23 -19.84 2.88
CA SER A 276 -11.89 -19.61 2.35
C SER A 276 -11.58 -18.12 2.22
N ALA A 277 -12.56 -17.31 1.78
CA ALA A 277 -12.41 -15.86 1.65
C ALA A 277 -12.08 -15.18 2.99
N ALA A 278 -12.60 -15.71 4.10
CA ALA A 278 -12.32 -15.18 5.45
C ALA A 278 -10.85 -15.32 5.87
N GLY A 279 -10.08 -16.22 5.23
CA GLY A 279 -8.64 -16.34 5.43
C GLY A 279 -7.84 -15.19 4.80
N VAL A 280 -8.35 -14.60 3.72
CA VAL A 280 -7.70 -13.51 2.97
C VAL A 280 -8.28 -12.15 3.36
N LEU A 281 -9.59 -11.99 3.21
CA LEU A 281 -10.34 -10.84 3.69
C LEU A 281 -10.73 -11.10 5.13
N THR A 282 -9.84 -10.84 6.07
CA THR A 282 -10.14 -11.03 7.50
C THR A 282 -11.27 -10.10 7.96
N ASN A 283 -11.88 -10.37 9.13
CA ASN A 283 -12.85 -9.44 9.73
C ASN A 283 -12.27 -8.03 9.96
N ALA A 284 -10.97 -7.92 10.23
CA ALA A 284 -10.31 -6.64 10.41
C ALA A 284 -10.18 -5.88 9.08
N ALA A 285 -9.75 -6.57 8.01
CA ALA A 285 -9.66 -5.99 6.67
C ALA A 285 -11.04 -5.60 6.13
N ALA A 286 -12.05 -6.46 6.29
CA ALA A 286 -13.43 -6.13 5.96
C ALA A 286 -13.94 -4.91 6.71
N GLY A 287 -13.68 -4.83 8.02
CA GLY A 287 -14.01 -3.66 8.83
C GLY A 287 -13.36 -2.39 8.28
N ALA A 288 -12.07 -2.42 7.96
CA ALA A 288 -11.36 -1.28 7.39
C ALA A 288 -11.95 -0.80 6.04
N VAL A 289 -12.32 -1.73 5.15
CA VAL A 289 -12.99 -1.38 3.88
C VAL A 289 -14.35 -0.75 4.14
N LEU A 290 -15.14 -1.30 5.06
CA LEU A 290 -16.47 -0.77 5.40
C LEU A 290 -16.36 0.62 6.04
N ASP A 291 -15.48 0.79 7.01
CA ASP A 291 -15.29 2.05 7.74
C ASP A 291 -14.76 3.15 6.81
N GLY A 292 -13.84 2.82 5.90
CA GLY A 292 -13.25 3.77 4.97
C GLY A 292 -14.15 4.13 3.78
N ARG A 293 -14.90 3.16 3.24
CA ARG A 293 -15.62 3.33 1.97
C ARG A 293 -17.14 3.35 2.11
N LEU A 294 -17.73 2.54 3.00
CA LEU A 294 -19.18 2.45 3.16
C LEU A 294 -19.71 3.53 4.10
N GLU A 295 -19.19 3.56 5.34
CA GLU A 295 -19.79 4.30 6.45
C GLU A 295 -19.96 5.81 6.15
N PRO A 296 -18.98 6.52 5.54
CA PRO A 296 -19.14 7.95 5.23
C PRO A 296 -20.23 8.26 4.19
N LEU A 297 -20.53 7.32 3.31
CA LEU A 297 -21.52 7.46 2.24
C LEU A 297 -22.90 6.98 2.72
N PHE A 298 -22.94 5.87 3.43
CA PHE A 298 -24.14 5.28 4.01
C PHE A 298 -24.80 6.25 5.00
N ALA A 299 -24.02 6.87 5.89
CA ALA A 299 -24.51 7.88 6.83
C ALA A 299 -25.09 9.15 6.15
N LYS A 300 -24.79 9.38 4.87
CA LYS A 300 -25.32 10.49 4.07
C LYS A 300 -26.51 10.07 3.19
N GLY A 301 -27.02 8.85 3.35
CA GLY A 301 -28.06 8.27 2.50
C GLY A 301 -27.60 7.99 1.07
N ARG A 302 -26.30 8.03 0.78
CA ARG A 302 -25.72 7.77 -0.54
C ARG A 302 -25.47 6.27 -0.71
N TYR A 303 -26.54 5.47 -0.61
CA TYR A 303 -26.46 4.01 -0.56
C TYR A 303 -25.85 3.37 -1.80
N GLU A 304 -26.19 3.86 -3.00
CA GLU A 304 -25.59 3.37 -4.25
C GLU A 304 -24.07 3.57 -4.26
N ALA A 305 -23.64 4.81 -3.97
CA ALA A 305 -22.23 5.15 -3.94
C ALA A 305 -21.47 4.34 -2.89
N GLY A 306 -22.06 4.17 -1.71
CA GLY A 306 -21.52 3.33 -0.65
C GLY A 306 -21.35 1.87 -1.11
N ALA A 307 -22.40 1.27 -1.66
CA ALA A 307 -22.37 -0.10 -2.15
C ALA A 307 -21.31 -0.31 -3.25
N VAL A 308 -21.26 0.59 -4.24
CA VAL A 308 -20.27 0.54 -5.33
C VAL A 308 -18.85 0.71 -4.79
N GLN A 309 -18.60 1.68 -3.91
CA GLN A 309 -17.26 1.93 -3.36
C GLN A 309 -16.77 0.78 -2.48
N THR A 310 -17.63 0.21 -1.65
CA THR A 310 -17.29 -0.99 -0.87
C THR A 310 -17.03 -2.19 -1.77
N PHE A 311 -17.87 -2.41 -2.78
CA PHE A 311 -17.66 -3.47 -3.78
C PHE A 311 -16.28 -3.34 -4.44
N LEU A 312 -15.90 -2.13 -4.86
CA LEU A 312 -14.61 -1.88 -5.48
C LEU A 312 -13.44 -2.08 -4.52
N GLY A 313 -13.57 -1.64 -3.27
CA GLY A 313 -12.54 -1.86 -2.25
C GLY A 313 -12.33 -3.34 -1.93
N VAL A 314 -13.41 -4.13 -1.83
CA VAL A 314 -13.31 -5.59 -1.64
C VAL A 314 -12.71 -6.26 -2.88
N TYR A 315 -13.14 -5.83 -4.07
CA TYR A 315 -12.63 -6.34 -5.34
C TYR A 315 -11.13 -6.11 -5.49
N ALA A 316 -10.64 -4.89 -5.26
CA ALA A 316 -9.21 -4.57 -5.28
C ALA A 316 -8.46 -5.43 -4.25
N TYR A 317 -8.84 -5.33 -2.97
CA TYR A 317 -8.16 -6.02 -1.86
C TYR A 317 -7.96 -7.53 -2.12
N LEU A 318 -8.99 -8.20 -2.62
CA LEU A 318 -8.94 -9.64 -2.89
C LEU A 318 -8.14 -9.96 -4.15
N LEU A 319 -8.26 -9.13 -5.19
CA LEU A 319 -7.58 -9.33 -6.46
C LEU A 319 -6.06 -9.21 -6.30
N GLU A 320 -5.58 -8.23 -5.53
CA GLU A 320 -4.17 -8.04 -5.18
C GLU A 320 -3.55 -9.23 -4.45
N ARG A 321 -4.39 -9.95 -3.69
CA ARG A 321 -3.99 -11.11 -2.89
C ARG A 321 -4.31 -12.43 -3.59
N ALA A 322 -4.88 -12.39 -4.79
CA ALA A 322 -5.30 -13.59 -5.49
C ALA A 322 -4.10 -14.44 -5.92
N ASP A 323 -2.96 -13.84 -6.23
CA ASP A 323 -1.79 -14.55 -6.77
C ASP A 323 -0.58 -14.57 -5.82
N GLY A 324 -0.71 -13.99 -4.62
CA GLY A 324 0.37 -13.92 -3.64
C GLY A 324 1.47 -12.89 -3.97
N ALA A 325 1.29 -12.06 -5.00
CA ALA A 325 2.26 -11.02 -5.36
C ALA A 325 2.39 -9.92 -4.28
N GLY A 326 1.37 -9.73 -3.43
CA GLY A 326 1.41 -8.90 -2.23
C GLY A 326 2.29 -9.42 -1.08
N GLY A 327 3.19 -10.38 -1.35
CA GLY A 327 4.15 -10.95 -0.41
C GLY A 327 5.28 -10.01 -0.01
N VAL A 328 4.98 -8.77 0.39
CA VAL A 328 5.87 -7.93 1.21
C VAL A 328 5.53 -8.06 2.70
N THR A 329 4.53 -8.87 3.05
CA THR A 329 4.27 -9.24 4.44
C THR A 329 5.30 -10.26 4.93
N ASN A 330 6.44 -9.78 5.47
CA ASN A 330 7.12 -10.33 6.67
C ASN A 330 8.54 -9.77 6.95
N ALA A 331 8.93 -8.58 6.46
CA ALA A 331 10.18 -7.96 6.91
C ALA A 331 10.11 -7.41 8.35
N GLN A 332 8.92 -6.96 8.81
CA GLN A 332 8.75 -6.42 10.17
C GLN A 332 8.53 -7.48 11.27
N ALA A 333 8.20 -8.73 10.91
CA ALA A 333 8.10 -9.83 11.89
C ALA A 333 9.46 -10.51 12.17
N ALA A 334 10.37 -10.53 11.20
CA ALA A 334 11.70 -11.14 11.34
C ALA A 334 12.68 -10.26 12.15
N ALA A 335 12.53 -8.94 12.12
CA ALA A 335 13.40 -8.01 12.85
C ALA A 335 13.16 -7.96 14.37
N SER A 336 12.03 -8.52 14.86
CA SER A 336 11.65 -8.48 16.28
C SER A 336 11.99 -9.76 17.07
N GLN A 337 12.67 -10.74 16.45
CA GLN A 337 13.06 -12.01 17.11
C GLN A 337 14.56 -12.30 17.12
N ALA A 338 15.41 -11.38 16.67
CA ALA A 338 16.86 -11.51 16.84
C ALA A 338 17.29 -11.10 18.26
N ALA A 339 17.10 -12.02 19.22
CA ALA A 339 17.78 -11.95 20.52
C ALA A 339 19.26 -12.37 20.37
N PRO A 340 20.18 -11.82 21.20
CA PRO A 340 21.61 -11.89 20.95
C PRO A 340 22.18 -13.29 21.25
N VAL A 341 22.89 -13.87 20.28
CA VAL A 341 23.64 -15.12 20.46
C VAL A 341 24.89 -14.83 21.28
N GLN A 342 24.95 -15.39 22.49
CA GLN A 342 26.14 -15.39 23.34
C GLN A 342 27.19 -16.39 22.83
N ALA A 343 28.45 -15.97 22.94
CA ALA A 343 29.64 -16.73 22.58
C ALA A 343 29.86 -17.96 23.49
N GLY A 344 30.26 -19.07 22.88
CA GLY A 344 30.75 -20.28 23.54
C GLY A 344 31.44 -21.20 22.53
N GLU A 345 32.77 -21.24 22.59
CA GLU A 345 33.69 -22.14 21.85
C GLU A 345 34.09 -23.35 22.75
N PRO A 346 34.82 -24.39 22.29
CA PRO A 346 34.52 -25.34 21.21
C PRO A 346 34.73 -26.82 21.66
N ALA A 347 34.29 -27.81 20.86
CA ALA A 347 34.69 -29.22 21.05
C ALA A 347 34.75 -30.05 19.74
N VAL A 348 35.95 -30.06 19.13
CA VAL A 348 36.80 -31.24 18.81
C VAL A 348 36.20 -32.52 18.15
N ARG A 349 36.60 -32.71 16.88
CA ARG A 349 37.16 -33.90 16.16
C ARG A 349 36.30 -34.93 15.38
N SER A 350 36.88 -35.20 14.19
CA SER A 350 37.05 -36.48 13.45
C SER A 350 36.01 -36.76 12.36
N GLY A 351 36.35 -37.01 11.10
CA GLY A 351 37.65 -37.17 10.43
C GLY A 351 37.47 -37.48 8.94
N ALA A 352 38.56 -37.29 8.17
CA ALA A 352 39.01 -37.97 6.93
C ALA A 352 37.99 -38.17 5.77
N ALA A 353 38.29 -37.91 4.49
CA ALA A 353 39.53 -37.91 3.70
C ALA A 353 39.30 -37.04 2.44
N ALA A 354 40.23 -36.16 2.01
CA ALA A 354 41.29 -36.37 1.00
C ALA A 354 40.78 -37.02 -0.30
N VAL A 355 40.95 -36.47 -1.51
CA VAL A 355 42.19 -36.17 -2.27
C VAL A 355 41.76 -35.26 -3.45
N GLY A 356 42.36 -34.10 -3.74
CA GLY A 356 43.63 -33.85 -4.46
C GLY A 356 43.33 -33.44 -5.93
N LEU A 357 44.03 -32.53 -6.62
CA LEU A 357 45.32 -31.86 -6.44
C LEU A 357 45.47 -30.76 -7.51
N ALA A 358 46.43 -29.86 -7.24
CA ALA A 358 47.19 -28.97 -8.13
C ALA A 358 46.52 -27.64 -8.56
N GLY A 359 47.13 -26.47 -8.36
CA GLY A 359 48.44 -26.12 -7.78
C GLY A 359 48.87 -24.70 -8.19
N GLY A 360 49.69 -24.04 -7.36
CA GLY A 360 50.60 -22.95 -7.77
C GLY A 360 50.26 -21.54 -7.26
N GLN A 361 50.63 -21.21 -6.02
CA GLN A 361 51.75 -20.30 -5.65
C GLN A 361 51.45 -18.79 -5.80
N ALA A 362 51.13 -18.06 -4.73
CA ALA A 362 52.00 -17.52 -3.67
C ALA A 362 52.73 -16.20 -4.06
N ARG A 363 52.40 -15.10 -3.37
CA ARG A 363 53.37 -14.26 -2.65
C ARG A 363 52.69 -13.22 -1.75
N THR A 364 53.31 -13.08 -0.58
CA THR A 364 53.03 -12.28 0.61
C THR A 364 53.62 -10.88 0.54
N PHE A 365 52.98 -9.90 1.17
CA PHE A 365 53.50 -8.71 1.90
C PHE A 365 52.22 -8.05 2.49
N GLY A 366 52.06 -7.64 3.75
CA GLY A 366 52.99 -7.18 4.77
C GLY A 366 52.61 -5.74 5.16
N GLU A 367 52.42 -5.48 6.46
CA GLU A 367 52.23 -4.17 7.16
C GLU A 367 50.81 -3.55 7.13
N GLU A 368 50.07 -3.50 8.26
CA GLU A 368 50.21 -2.68 9.50
C GLU A 368 49.52 -1.31 9.39
N SER A 369 48.48 -1.06 10.20
CA SER A 369 48.55 -0.14 11.35
C SER A 369 47.24 -0.12 12.15
N GLU A 370 47.37 -0.31 13.46
CA GLU A 370 46.40 -0.01 14.52
C GLU A 370 46.13 1.50 14.68
N ALA A 371 44.94 1.84 15.19
CA ALA A 371 44.69 2.78 16.32
C ALA A 371 43.16 2.94 16.48
N ALA A 372 42.51 2.37 17.50
CA ALA A 372 42.45 2.80 18.90
C ALA A 372 41.74 4.15 19.11
N GLY A 373 40.62 4.14 19.86
CA GLY A 373 39.92 5.35 20.26
C GLY A 373 38.57 5.13 20.94
N GLY A 374 38.53 4.33 22.01
CA GLY A 374 37.42 4.36 22.97
C GLY A 374 37.54 5.56 23.92
N GLY A 375 36.43 6.17 24.33
CA GLY A 375 36.46 7.29 25.26
C GLY A 375 35.09 7.86 25.61
N THR A 376 34.50 7.30 26.67
CA THR A 376 33.35 7.77 27.45
C THR A 376 33.37 9.25 27.85
N VAL A 377 32.22 9.94 27.85
CA VAL A 377 31.85 10.91 28.90
C VAL A 377 30.35 10.76 29.25
N ARG A 378 30.10 10.24 30.46
CA ARG A 378 28.87 10.44 31.25
C ARG A 378 29.04 11.73 32.06
N ALA A 379 28.04 12.62 32.04
CA ALA A 379 27.59 13.53 33.12
C ALA A 379 26.70 14.63 32.46
N ALA A 380 25.37 14.59 32.60
CA ALA A 380 24.57 15.06 33.75
C ALA A 380 24.18 16.56 33.69
N LEU A 381 22.91 16.84 33.38
CA LEU A 381 22.00 17.86 33.96
C LEU A 381 20.64 17.65 33.24
N VAL A 382 19.59 16.99 33.75
CA VAL A 382 18.71 17.17 34.93
C VAL A 382 18.15 18.60 35.05
N VAL A 383 16.82 18.65 35.32
CA VAL A 383 15.89 19.79 35.55
C VAL A 383 14.96 19.95 34.31
N LEU A 384 13.65 19.68 34.28
CA LEU A 384 12.59 19.69 35.31
C LEU A 384 11.34 18.94 34.76
N CYS A 385 10.86 17.89 35.44
CA CYS A 385 9.47 17.38 35.32
C CYS A 385 9.21 16.47 36.52
N PRO A 386 8.33 16.85 37.48
CA PRO A 386 7.09 16.07 37.60
C PRO A 386 5.90 16.85 38.19
N LEU A 387 4.78 16.94 37.47
CA LEU A 387 3.49 17.24 38.09
C LEU A 387 2.31 16.87 37.18
N LEU A 388 2.08 15.59 36.88
CA LEU A 388 0.82 15.13 36.22
C LEU A 388 0.61 13.59 36.20
N VAL A 389 0.86 12.87 37.31
CA VAL A 389 0.54 11.42 37.39
C VAL A 389 -0.21 11.04 38.70
N LEU A 390 -1.11 11.89 39.20
CA LEU A 390 -1.85 11.57 40.43
C LEU A 390 -3.38 11.73 40.37
N LEU A 391 -4.01 11.73 39.19
CA LEU A 391 -5.50 11.78 39.09
C LEU A 391 -6.13 10.91 37.98
N ALA A 392 -5.69 9.65 37.80
CA ALA A 392 -6.43 8.71 36.94
C ALA A 392 -6.51 7.27 37.49
N GLY A 393 -6.32 7.08 38.79
CA GLY A 393 -6.28 5.77 39.44
C GLY A 393 -7.51 5.42 40.28
N GLN A 394 -8.75 5.54 39.76
CA GLN A 394 -9.96 5.19 40.55
C GLN A 394 -11.12 4.50 39.80
N SER A 395 -11.05 4.11 38.52
CA SER A 395 -12.20 3.45 37.84
C SER A 395 -12.02 2.00 37.37
N TRP A 396 -10.87 1.35 37.60
CA TRP A 396 -10.59 0.03 37.01
C TRP A 396 -11.04 -1.19 37.83
N ARG A 397 -11.65 -1.04 39.02
CA ARG A 397 -11.96 -2.19 39.90
C ARG A 397 -13.41 -2.69 39.89
N THR A 398 -14.32 -2.04 39.17
CA THR A 398 -15.75 -2.42 39.12
C THR A 398 -16.19 -3.10 37.82
N VAL A 399 -15.38 -3.09 36.76
CA VAL A 399 -15.74 -3.71 35.46
C VAL A 399 -15.34 -5.21 35.36
N LYS A 400 -14.41 -5.69 36.20
CA LYS A 400 -13.84 -7.04 36.08
C LYS A 400 -14.63 -8.16 36.77
N ARG A 401 -15.75 -7.84 37.46
CA ARG A 401 -16.58 -8.84 38.18
C ARG A 401 -17.82 -9.33 37.43
N ARG A 402 -18.31 -8.64 36.39
CA ARG A 402 -19.49 -9.09 35.60
C ARG A 402 -19.18 -10.06 34.45
N THR A 403 -17.92 -10.27 34.11
CA THR A 403 -17.50 -11.09 32.95
C THR A 403 -17.20 -12.56 33.27
N ARG A 404 -17.29 -12.98 34.55
CA ARG A 404 -17.05 -14.38 34.95
C ARG A 404 -18.30 -15.26 35.05
N GLU A 405 -19.50 -14.68 35.13
CA GLU A 405 -20.75 -15.46 35.23
C GLU A 405 -21.43 -15.76 33.88
N GLN A 406 -21.17 -15.01 32.81
CA GLN A 406 -21.70 -15.33 31.47
C GLN A 406 -20.89 -16.39 30.70
N ARG A 407 -19.72 -16.82 31.21
CA ARG A 407 -18.82 -17.75 30.51
C ARG A 407 -19.10 -19.23 30.79
N ARG A 408 -20.09 -19.56 31.64
CA ARG A 408 -20.44 -20.95 32.01
C ARG A 408 -21.69 -21.52 31.31
N SER A 409 -22.38 -20.80 30.43
CA SER A 409 -23.60 -21.31 29.77
C SER A 409 -23.53 -21.41 28.23
N ARG A 410 -22.34 -21.46 27.62
CA ARG A 410 -22.19 -21.51 26.14
C ARG A 410 -21.27 -22.62 25.60
N SER A 411 -21.05 -23.70 26.35
CA SER A 411 -20.37 -24.90 25.81
C SER A 411 -21.38 -25.92 25.27
N ASN A 412 -22.07 -25.55 24.18
CA ASN A 412 -22.59 -26.48 23.16
C ASN A 412 -23.37 -25.70 22.11
N ARG A 413 -22.68 -25.24 21.06
CA ARG A 413 -23.28 -24.88 19.76
C ARG A 413 -22.27 -25.17 18.65
N PRO A 414 -22.71 -25.63 17.47
CA PRO A 414 -21.84 -25.79 16.31
C PRO A 414 -21.23 -24.44 15.89
N VAL A 415 -19.99 -24.49 15.42
CA VAL A 415 -19.08 -23.35 15.18
C VAL A 415 -19.55 -22.52 13.97
N PRO A 416 -19.60 -21.17 14.03
CA PRO A 416 -20.15 -20.36 12.95
C PRO A 416 -19.08 -19.87 11.96
N ALA A 417 -19.48 -19.76 10.68
CA ALA A 417 -18.81 -18.96 9.66
C ALA A 417 -18.60 -17.51 10.15
N ALA A 418 -17.43 -16.95 9.85
CA ALA A 418 -16.99 -15.62 10.25
C ALA A 418 -17.67 -14.53 9.40
N GLY A 419 -18.08 -13.44 10.05
CA GLY A 419 -18.47 -12.23 9.34
C GLY A 419 -18.61 -11.07 10.31
N TRP A 420 -18.46 -9.87 9.78
CA TRP A 420 -18.38 -8.65 10.57
C TRP A 420 -19.73 -7.89 10.52
N ASN A 421 -20.22 -7.48 11.69
CA ASN A 421 -21.46 -6.71 11.85
C ASN A 421 -21.23 -5.64 12.91
N ARG A 422 -21.66 -4.40 12.64
CA ARG A 422 -21.72 -3.33 13.64
C ARG A 422 -23.17 -2.87 13.76
N ARG A 423 -23.87 -3.34 14.80
CA ARG A 423 -25.16 -2.75 15.19
C ARG A 423 -24.90 -1.33 15.70
N LYS A 424 -25.58 -0.34 15.13
CA LYS A 424 -25.88 0.90 15.84
C LYS A 424 -27.14 0.74 16.67
#